data_AF-A0A6I1W1K2-F1
#
_entry.id   AF-A0A6I1W1K2-F1
#
_cell.length_a   1.000
_cell.length_b   1.000
_cell.length_c   1.000
_cell.angle_alpha   90.00
_cell.angle_beta   90.00
_cell.angle_gamma   90.00
#
_symmetry.space_group_name_H-M   'P 1'
#
loop_
_entity.id
_entity.type
_entity.pdbx_description
1 polymer ?
#
loop_
_entity_poly.entity_id
_entity_poly.type
_entity_poly.pdbx_seq_one_letter_code
_entity_poly.pdbx_strand_id
1 'polypeptide(L)'
;AFDEIPHSGMRKTIARRLVESKATVPHFYLDVEIRMERLLALREQVNQSAPRKISINDFIVKAVAVALRQVPAMNVTWTDTALRQYHEADVCVAVS
;
A
#
# COMPACT_ATOMS: atom_id res chain seq x y z
N ALA A 1 28.33 7.24 -29.31
CA ALA A 1 27.25 8.23 -29.52
C ALA A 1 26.12 7.90 -28.56
N PHE A 2 25.36 8.90 -28.10
CA PHE A 2 24.19 8.72 -27.23
C PHE A 2 23.02 9.56 -27.76
N ASP A 3 21.80 9.13 -27.45
CA ASP A 3 20.56 9.81 -27.82
C ASP A 3 19.89 10.38 -26.57
N GLU A 4 19.41 11.62 -26.65
CA GLU A 4 18.67 12.28 -25.57
C GLU A 4 17.16 12.12 -25.77
N ILE A 5 16.50 11.46 -24.82
CA ILE A 5 15.04 11.32 -24.79
C ILE A 5 14.46 12.23 -23.70
N PRO A 6 13.70 13.28 -24.05
CA PRO A 6 13.19 14.21 -23.07
C PRO A 6 12.15 13.56 -22.14
N HIS A 7 12.18 13.93 -20.86
CA HIS A 7 11.21 13.46 -19.89
C HIS A 7 9.83 14.10 -20.08
N SER A 8 8.78 13.28 -19.98
CA SER A 8 7.40 13.76 -19.90
C SER A 8 7.15 14.53 -18.58
N GLY A 9 6.16 15.42 -18.60
CA GLY A 9 5.74 16.16 -17.39
C GLY A 9 5.29 15.23 -16.25
N MET A 10 4.63 14.13 -16.60
CA MET A 10 4.23 13.08 -15.65
C MET A 10 5.47 12.47 -14.96
N ARG A 11 6.49 12.08 -15.74
CA ARG A 11 7.73 11.50 -15.20
C ARG A 11 8.44 12.49 -14.27
N LYS A 12 8.53 13.76 -14.65
CA LYS A 12 9.13 14.82 -13.81
C LYS A 12 8.39 14.97 -12.47
N THR A 13 7.06 14.92 -12.49
CA THR A 13 6.25 15.06 -11.28
C THR A 13 6.42 13.88 -10.33
N ILE A 14 6.40 12.64 -10.86
CA ILE A 14 6.64 11.42 -10.08
C ILE A 14 8.03 11.47 -9.45
N ALA A 15 9.06 11.82 -10.24
CA ALA A 15 10.43 11.94 -9.75
C ALA A 15 10.55 12.95 -8.60
N ARG A 16 9.94 14.13 -8.74
CA ARG A 16 9.93 15.15 -7.68
C ARG A 16 9.32 14.62 -6.37
N ARG A 17 8.18 13.94 -6.44
CA ARG A 17 7.50 13.39 -5.24
C ARG A 17 8.29 12.25 -4.58
N LEU A 18 8.93 11.39 -5.38
CA LEU A 18 9.78 10.32 -4.86
C LEU A 18 11.01 10.88 -4.12
N VAL A 19 11.65 11.91 -4.68
CA VAL A 19 12.79 12.58 -4.05
C VAL A 19 12.37 13.27 -2.75
N GLU A 20 11.26 14.02 -2.77
CA GLU A 20 10.70 14.69 -1.59
C GLU A 20 10.44 13.68 -0.46
N SER A 21 9.74 12.57 -0.75
CA SER A 21 9.46 11.52 0.22
C SER A 21 10.73 10.90 0.79
N LYS A 22 11.68 10.51 -0.07
CA LYS A 22 12.88 9.79 0.38
C LYS A 22 13.87 10.68 1.14
N ALA A 23 13.89 11.98 0.85
CA ALA A 23 14.77 12.94 1.53
C ALA A 23 14.22 13.39 2.89
N THR A 24 12.91 13.53 3.02
CA THR A 24 12.29 14.11 4.24
C THR A 24 11.83 13.07 5.25
N VAL A 25 11.47 11.87 4.81
CA VAL A 25 10.98 10.80 5.70
C VAL A 25 12.13 9.83 6.05
N PRO A 26 12.46 9.62 7.34
CA PRO A 26 13.46 8.65 7.76
C PRO A 26 12.89 7.22 7.63
N HIS A 27 13.17 6.56 6.52
CA HIS A 27 12.68 5.22 6.25
C HIS A 27 13.51 4.15 6.96
N PHE A 28 12.84 3.20 7.59
CA PHE A 28 13.42 1.93 8.01
C PHE A 28 12.54 0.79 7.51
N TYR A 29 13.11 -0.41 7.41
CA TYR A 29 12.46 -1.56 6.79
C TYR A 29 12.27 -2.66 7.83
N LEU A 30 11.09 -3.26 7.81
CA LEU A 30 10.73 -4.43 8.59
C LEU A 30 10.30 -5.52 7.62
N ASP A 31 10.62 -6.77 7.97
CA ASP A 31 10.25 -7.93 7.17
C ASP A 31 9.66 -9.02 8.07
N VAL A 32 8.73 -9.79 7.52
CA VAL A 32 8.07 -10.91 8.19
C VAL A 32 7.65 -11.96 7.19
N GLU A 33 7.84 -13.23 7.56
CA GLU A 33 7.35 -14.35 6.77
C GLU A 33 5.94 -14.75 7.22
N ILE A 34 5.03 -14.92 6.26
CA ILE A 34 3.63 -15.27 6.52
C ILE A 34 3.31 -16.61 5.86
N ARG A 35 2.78 -17.55 6.66
CA ARG A 35 2.26 -18.83 6.17
C ARG A 35 0.90 -18.65 5.50
N MET A 36 0.81 -19.05 4.23
CA MET A 36 -0.32 -18.73 3.35
C MET A 36 -1.26 -19.91 3.06
N GLU A 37 -0.94 -21.12 3.49
CA GLU A 37 -1.65 -22.35 3.13
C GLU A 37 -3.13 -22.28 3.50
N ARG A 38 -3.42 -21.84 4.74
CA ARG A 38 -4.80 -21.67 5.22
C ARG A 38 -5.56 -20.59 4.46
N LEU A 39 -4.89 -19.51 4.08
CA LEU A 39 -5.52 -18.43 3.31
C LEU A 39 -5.88 -18.89 1.90
N LEU A 40 -4.99 -19.65 1.26
CA LEU A 40 -5.22 -20.18 -0.09
C LEU A 40 -6.37 -21.19 -0.10
N ALA A 41 -6.43 -22.09 0.88
CA ALA A 41 -7.54 -23.02 1.05
C ALA A 41 -8.88 -22.28 1.29
N LEU A 42 -8.90 -21.27 2.16
CA LEU A 42 -10.07 -20.43 2.39
C LEU A 42 -10.49 -19.71 1.11
N ARG A 43 -9.55 -19.14 0.37
CA ARG A 43 -9.81 -18.46 -0.90
C ARG A 43 -10.46 -19.39 -1.92
N GLU A 44 -10.03 -20.65 -2.01
CA GLU A 44 -10.64 -21.64 -2.88
C GLU A 44 -12.10 -21.90 -2.49
N GLN A 45 -12.34 -22.16 -1.20
CA GLN A 45 -13.69 -22.37 -0.66
C GLN A 45 -14.62 -21.19 -0.93
N VAL A 46 -14.16 -19.96 -0.65
CA VAL A 46 -14.96 -18.75 -0.86
C VAL A 46 -15.27 -18.54 -2.35
N ASN A 47 -14.32 -18.83 -3.24
CA ASN A 47 -14.51 -18.68 -4.67
C ASN A 47 -15.50 -19.67 -5.28
N GLN A 48 -15.83 -20.78 -4.59
CA GLN A 48 -16.85 -21.72 -5.07
C GLN A 48 -18.25 -21.10 -5.12
N SER A 49 -18.54 -20.15 -4.23
CA SER A 49 -19.84 -19.48 -4.12
C SER A 49 -19.79 -17.98 -4.39
N ALA A 50 -18.61 -17.42 -4.69
CA ALA A 50 -18.47 -15.98 -4.88
C ALA A 50 -19.02 -15.55 -6.26
N PRO A 51 -19.78 -14.45 -6.33
CA PRO A 51 -20.29 -13.92 -7.59
C PRO A 51 -19.19 -13.35 -8.49
N ARG A 52 -18.00 -13.08 -7.93
CA ARG A 52 -16.80 -12.66 -8.64
C ARG A 52 -15.57 -13.33 -8.03
N LYS A 53 -14.57 -13.55 -8.87
CA LYS A 53 -13.30 -14.13 -8.46
C LYS A 53 -12.60 -13.21 -7.46
N ILE A 54 -12.38 -13.73 -6.26
CA ILE A 54 -11.61 -13.09 -5.19
C ILE A 54 -10.13 -13.46 -5.37
N SER A 55 -9.28 -12.44 -5.35
CA SER A 55 -7.83 -12.51 -5.43
C SER A 55 -7.20 -12.57 -4.04
N ILE A 56 -5.89 -12.83 -3.98
CA ILE A 56 -5.13 -12.73 -2.72
C ILE A 56 -5.08 -11.27 -2.25
N ASN A 57 -5.00 -10.31 -3.19
CA ASN A 57 -4.92 -8.90 -2.87
C ASN A 57 -6.16 -8.41 -2.11
N ASP A 58 -7.35 -8.97 -2.38
CA ASP A 58 -8.57 -8.62 -1.65
C ASP A 58 -8.46 -8.97 -0.16
N PHE A 59 -7.86 -10.12 0.16
CA PHE A 59 -7.57 -10.51 1.54
C PHE A 59 -6.51 -9.61 2.18
N ILE A 60 -5.46 -9.26 1.44
CA ILE A 60 -4.40 -8.37 1.92
C ILE A 60 -4.97 -6.98 2.24
N VAL A 61 -5.73 -6.37 1.33
CA VAL A 61 -6.38 -5.07 1.54
C VAL A 61 -7.29 -5.11 2.77
N LYS A 62 -8.09 -6.18 2.91
CA LYS A 62 -8.95 -6.34 4.09
C LYS A 62 -8.14 -6.46 5.37
N ALA A 63 -7.06 -7.25 5.38
CA ALA A 63 -6.19 -7.43 6.53
C ALA A 63 -5.51 -6.13 6.94
N VAL A 64 -4.97 -5.37 5.98
CA VAL A 64 -4.37 -4.05 6.20
C VAL A 64 -5.40 -3.08 6.80
N ALA A 65 -6.61 -3.00 6.24
CA ALA A 65 -7.66 -2.14 6.76
C ALA A 65 -8.05 -2.50 8.21
N VAL A 66 -8.10 -3.79 8.55
CA VAL A 66 -8.34 -4.24 9.93
C VAL A 66 -7.17 -3.87 10.84
N ALA A 67 -5.93 -4.08 10.40
CA ALA A 67 -4.73 -3.75 11.16
C ALA A 67 -4.63 -2.24 11.47
N LEU A 68 -4.92 -1.37 10.50
CA LEU A 68 -4.93 0.08 10.68
C LEU A 68 -5.97 0.53 11.72
N ARG A 69 -7.09 -0.20 11.86
CA ARG A 69 -8.08 0.06 12.91
C ARG A 69 -7.66 -0.47 14.29
N GLN A 70 -6.94 -1.58 14.33
CA GLN A 70 -6.42 -2.17 15.58
C GLN A 70 -5.22 -1.39 16.13
N VAL A 71 -4.42 -0.77 15.26
CA VAL A 71 -3.26 0.04 15.62
C VAL A 71 -3.38 1.45 15.01
N PRO A 72 -4.21 2.33 15.60
CA PRO A 72 -4.48 3.67 15.03
C PRO A 72 -3.23 4.55 14.86
N ALA A 73 -2.19 4.31 15.67
CA ALA A 73 -0.91 5.01 15.55
C ALA A 73 -0.19 4.79 14.21
N MET A 74 -0.54 3.73 13.46
CA MET A 74 -0.04 3.47 12.11
C MET A 74 -0.91 4.12 11.02
N ASN A 75 -2.10 4.62 11.35
CA ASN A 75 -3.02 5.29 10.43
C ASN A 75 -3.00 6.81 10.65
N VAL A 76 -1.81 7.41 10.45
CA VAL A 76 -1.57 8.83 10.72
C VAL A 76 -0.81 9.52 9.58
N THR A 77 -1.02 10.83 9.45
CA THR A 77 -0.20 11.70 8.60
C THR A 77 0.58 12.67 9.49
N TRP A 78 1.88 12.79 9.24
CA TRP A 78 2.70 13.84 9.84
C TRP A 78 2.41 15.19 9.17
N THR A 79 2.12 16.21 9.97
CA THR A 79 1.98 17.61 9.51
C THR A 79 2.90 18.50 10.32
N ASP A 80 3.07 19.75 9.90
CA ASP A 80 3.98 20.69 10.57
C ASP A 80 3.61 20.97 12.04
N THR A 81 2.33 20.79 12.42
CA THR A 81 1.83 21.15 13.75
C THR A 81 1.33 19.98 14.58
N ALA A 82 0.89 18.89 13.95
CA ALA A 82 0.31 17.75 14.66
C ALA A 82 0.39 16.43 13.87
N LEU A 83 0.26 15.33 14.59
CA LEU A 83 -0.10 14.04 13.99
C LEU A 83 -1.59 14.02 13.71
N ARG A 84 -1.98 13.85 12.45
CA ARG A 84 -3.38 13.67 12.07
C ARG A 84 -3.70 12.18 12.02
N GLN A 85 -4.51 11.70 12.97
CA GLN A 85 -4.95 10.30 13.01
C GLN A 85 -6.32 10.13 12.34
N TYR A 86 -6.48 9.06 11.57
CA TYR A 86 -7.71 8.76 10.83
C TYR A 86 -8.48 7.60 11.46
N HIS A 87 -9.81 7.67 11.42
CA HIS A 87 -10.71 6.61 11.90
C HIS A 87 -11.12 5.62 10.81
N GLU A 88 -11.16 6.09 9.56
CA GLU A 88 -11.39 5.28 8.38
C GLU A 88 -10.04 4.82 7.80
N ALA A 89 -10.05 3.66 7.15
CA ALA A 89 -8.86 3.06 6.56
C ALA A 89 -8.98 3.08 5.03
N ASP A 90 -8.32 4.06 4.42
CA ASP A 90 -8.20 4.17 2.96
C ASP A 90 -6.92 3.48 2.49
N VAL A 91 -7.04 2.48 1.61
CA VAL A 91 -5.91 1.68 1.12
C VAL A 91 -5.71 1.92 -0.37
N CYS A 92 -4.63 2.63 -0.73
CA CYS A 92 -4.26 2.85 -2.13
C CYS A 92 -3.58 1.62 -2.73
N VAL A 93 -4.13 1.08 -3.82
CA VAL A 93 -3.53 -0.04 -4.57
C VAL A 93 -2.81 0.50 -5.80
N ALA A 94 -1.50 0.31 -5.87
CA ALA A 94 -0.71 0.69 -7.04
C ALA A 94 -0.97 -0.28 -8.20
N VAL A 95 -1.27 0.27 -9.38
CA VAL A 95 -1.47 -0.48 -10.63
C VAL A 95 -0.38 -0.06 -11.62
N SER A 96 0.14 -1.03 -12.37
CA SER A 96 1.19 -0.82 -13.38
C SER A 96 0.64 -1.01 -14.79
#